data_AF-A0A0C3CDT4-F1
#
_entry.id   AF-A0A0C3CDT4-F1
#
_cell.length_a   1.000
_cell.length_b   1.000
_cell.length_c   1.000
_cell.angle_alpha   90.00
_cell.angle_beta   90.00
_cell.angle_gamma   90.00
#
_symmetry.space_group_name_H-M   'P 1'
#
loop_
_entity.id
_entity.type
_entity.pdbx_description
1 polymer ?
#
loop_
_entity_poly.entity_id
_entity_poly.type
_entity_poly.pdbx_seq_one_letter_code
_entity_poly.pdbx_strand_id
1 'polypeptide(L)'
;MLRENLRERDIPHRTKIREAIIVAWKDYFATLKLELAVGHFTLDNASNNETWMKELETILLARDIPFDWADNRIMCFPHVIQICCDHMIESITDTKLADTAVEFVAQIPCTDPDKQTFEEAVKRDPIALGRAEIAKHALSDTEWKVLQDFELILTVPHRCQQTMSKEKTPVLSGSIPAFEMMIAAWTRLSSTQPHLKQFIDVALSWAEKYYAKTHRTKAYIIAMFINPGVRMSWMKKHWSVTRVKAAEKTILATMKEYRDHAKITGNEQASSSSSQPSNPRPEKWQTLDQQYGLDNMYELEMEEDTQTLEQEYQSYATGILAKHGIDIVKYWDVNESIHPTIFAIPMDYLPIQASSVPSERVFSSAGETDTAKRNRMSAILMEALQMLKFGLKQNRLSFTDGWITSEKLMQLEEFSEEDHLANLLVDGDSAEAMDELLAAIGDTDDDDMEM
;
A
#
# COMPACT_ATOMS: atom_id res chain seq x y z
N MET A 1 2.35 -5.88 -34.80
CA MET A 1 3.04 -4.62 -35.22
C MET A 1 4.55 -4.75 -35.02
N LEU A 2 5.27 -5.32 -35.99
CA LEU A 2 6.72 -5.14 -36.11
C LEU A 2 6.92 -4.34 -37.40
N ARG A 3 7.58 -3.17 -37.33
CA ARG A 3 7.76 -2.29 -38.49
C ARG A 3 8.55 -3.04 -39.58
N GLU A 4 8.03 -3.07 -40.81
CA GLU A 4 8.63 -3.78 -41.97
C GLU A 4 10.03 -3.28 -42.36
N ASN A 5 10.46 -2.14 -41.81
CA ASN A 5 11.75 -1.49 -42.12
C ASN A 5 12.87 -1.77 -41.10
N LEU A 6 12.67 -2.65 -40.12
CA LEU A 6 13.70 -3.01 -39.13
C LEU A 6 14.78 -3.90 -39.77
N ARG A 7 15.99 -3.36 -39.95
CA ARG A 7 17.15 -4.13 -40.45
C ARG A 7 17.87 -4.77 -39.27
N GLU A 8 18.58 -5.87 -39.50
CA GLU A 8 19.30 -6.60 -38.44
C GLU A 8 20.32 -5.72 -37.66
N ARG A 9 20.91 -4.72 -38.34
CA ARG A 9 21.78 -3.70 -37.75
C ARG A 9 21.08 -2.72 -36.79
N ASP A 10 19.75 -2.61 -36.90
CA ASP A 10 18.90 -1.75 -36.07
C ASP A 10 18.47 -2.48 -34.79
N ILE A 11 18.73 -3.80 -34.69
CA ILE A 11 18.55 -4.59 -33.47
C ILE A 11 19.76 -4.32 -32.56
N PRO A 12 19.61 -3.59 -31.44
CA PRO A 12 20.75 -3.20 -30.65
C PRO A 12 21.40 -4.45 -30.02
N HIS A 13 22.69 -4.66 -30.30
CA HIS A 13 23.47 -5.70 -29.65
C HIS A 13 23.45 -5.53 -28.12
N ARG A 14 23.52 -6.64 -27.39
CA ARG A 14 23.48 -6.71 -25.91
C ARG A 14 24.35 -5.65 -25.21
N THR A 15 25.52 -5.33 -25.76
CA THR A 15 26.44 -4.31 -25.23
C THR A 15 25.88 -2.90 -25.37
N LYS A 16 25.32 -2.53 -26.53
CA LYS A 16 24.70 -1.22 -26.76
C LYS A 16 23.45 -1.03 -25.91
N ILE A 17 22.62 -2.07 -25.76
CA ILE A 17 21.46 -2.03 -24.85
C ILE A 17 21.93 -1.77 -23.41
N ARG A 18 22.97 -2.49 -22.96
CA ARG A 18 23.53 -2.31 -21.62
C ARG A 18 24.04 -0.89 -21.38
N GLU A 19 24.80 -0.33 -22.33
CA GLU A 19 25.31 1.03 -22.24
C GLU A 19 24.17 2.06 -22.19
N ALA A 20 23.18 1.94 -23.06
CA ALA A 20 22.01 2.83 -23.09
C ALA A 20 21.23 2.78 -21.77
N ILE A 21 21.02 1.59 -21.19
CA ILE A 21 20.36 1.44 -19.88
C ILE A 21 21.17 2.13 -18.77
N ILE A 22 22.50 2.00 -18.77
CA ILE A 22 23.35 2.62 -17.74
C ILE A 22 23.36 4.14 -17.87
N VAL A 23 23.41 4.68 -19.10
CA VAL A 23 23.35 6.14 -19.33
C VAL A 23 22.00 6.69 -18.88
N ALA A 24 20.89 6.09 -19.35
CA ALA A 24 19.55 6.49 -18.93
C ALA A 24 19.37 6.40 -17.41
N TRP A 25 19.96 5.38 -16.77
CA TRP A 25 19.96 5.27 -15.32
C TRP A 25 20.74 6.39 -14.64
N LYS A 26 21.92 6.77 -15.12
CA LYS A 26 22.68 7.88 -14.52
C LYS A 26 21.93 9.20 -14.60
N ASP A 27 21.32 9.48 -15.75
CA ASP A 27 20.54 10.70 -15.96
C ASP A 27 19.30 10.71 -15.05
N TYR A 28 18.56 9.60 -15.01
CA TYR A 28 17.43 9.45 -14.10
C TYR A 28 17.84 9.52 -12.63
N PHE A 29 18.98 8.93 -12.26
CA PHE A 29 19.46 8.92 -10.88
C PHE A 29 19.88 10.33 -10.42
N ALA A 30 20.36 11.20 -11.31
CA ALA A 30 20.66 12.59 -10.97
C ALA A 30 19.38 13.36 -10.57
N THR A 31 18.30 13.20 -11.34
CA THR A 31 16.98 13.74 -11.00
C THR A 31 16.42 13.09 -9.73
N LEU A 32 16.45 11.75 -9.66
CA LEU A 32 15.96 11.02 -8.52
C LEU A 32 16.72 11.36 -7.23
N LYS A 33 18.03 11.65 -7.29
CA LYS A 33 18.80 12.10 -6.12
C LYS A 33 18.30 13.45 -5.58
N LEU A 34 17.80 14.33 -6.45
CA LEU A 34 17.19 15.60 -6.06
C LEU A 34 15.75 15.42 -5.54
N GLU A 35 15.02 14.43 -6.08
CA GLU A 35 13.65 14.10 -5.70
C GLU A 35 13.55 13.16 -4.48
N LEU A 36 14.63 12.43 -4.17
CA LEU A 36 14.74 11.55 -3.01
C LEU A 36 14.87 12.39 -1.72
N ALA A 37 13.76 12.99 -1.30
CA ALA A 37 13.53 13.18 0.12
C ALA A 37 13.47 11.79 0.74
N VAL A 38 14.38 11.50 1.67
CA VAL A 38 14.55 10.14 2.21
C VAL A 38 13.28 9.69 2.91
N GLY A 39 12.57 8.75 2.25
CA GLY A 39 11.33 8.17 2.74
C GLY A 39 11.55 7.07 3.78
N HIS A 40 10.45 6.37 4.10
CA HIS A 40 10.47 5.28 5.06
C HIS A 40 10.21 3.94 4.37
N PHE A 41 10.91 2.89 4.81
CA PHE A 41 10.80 1.54 4.27
C PHE A 41 10.06 0.64 5.25
N THR A 42 8.86 0.19 4.85
CA THR A 42 8.13 -0.84 5.59
C THR A 42 8.55 -2.21 5.10
N LEU A 43 9.17 -2.97 6.00
CA LEU A 43 9.67 -4.32 5.72
C LEU A 43 9.08 -5.32 6.69
N ASP A 44 9.07 -6.58 6.27
CA ASP A 44 8.81 -7.69 7.16
C ASP A 44 9.85 -7.69 8.32
N ASN A 45 9.50 -8.33 9.43
CA ASN A 45 10.27 -8.27 10.67
C ASN A 45 11.37 -9.34 10.77
N ALA A 46 11.72 -9.99 9.66
CA ALA A 46 12.85 -10.91 9.62
C ALA A 46 14.17 -10.20 9.98
N SER A 47 15.10 -10.96 10.55
CA SER A 47 16.37 -10.43 11.06
C SER A 47 17.30 -9.94 9.94
N ASN A 48 17.26 -10.59 8.78
CA ASN A 48 18.02 -10.19 7.58
C ASN A 48 17.69 -8.77 7.10
N ASN A 49 16.44 -8.32 7.27
CA ASN A 49 16.02 -6.97 6.88
C ASN A 49 16.70 -5.87 7.72
N GLU A 50 17.15 -6.18 8.94
CA GLU A 50 17.97 -5.23 9.70
C GLU A 50 19.35 -5.05 9.08
N THR A 51 20.00 -6.16 8.72
CA THR A 51 21.29 -6.13 8.01
C THR A 51 21.15 -5.40 6.68
N TRP A 52 20.08 -5.68 5.93
CA TRP A 52 19.80 -5.00 4.67
C TRP A 52 19.66 -3.48 4.82
N MET A 53 18.94 -2.99 5.83
CA MET A 53 18.80 -1.54 6.07
C MET A 53 20.14 -0.85 6.39
N LYS A 54 21.05 -1.53 7.10
CA LYS A 54 22.41 -1.01 7.40
C LYS A 54 23.31 -0.97 6.17
N GLU A 55 23.21 -1.98 5.31
CA GLU A 55 23.90 -1.96 4.01
C GLU A 55 23.34 -0.86 3.10
N LEU A 56 22.01 -0.68 3.09
CA LEU A 56 21.36 0.38 2.34
C LEU A 56 21.83 1.77 2.79
N GLU A 57 21.92 2.00 4.10
CA GLU A 57 22.50 3.22 4.67
C GLU A 57 23.92 3.47 4.15
N THR A 58 24.78 2.45 4.18
CA THR A 58 26.16 2.56 3.67
C THR A 58 26.20 2.96 2.19
N ILE A 59 25.32 2.37 1.37
CA ILE A 59 25.23 2.66 -0.07
C ILE A 59 24.71 4.07 -0.33
N LEU A 60 23.69 4.53 0.42
CA LEU A 60 23.09 5.85 0.26
C LEU A 60 24.00 6.97 0.76
N LEU A 61 24.68 6.77 1.89
CA LEU A 61 25.67 7.72 2.41
C LEU A 61 26.85 7.86 1.44
N ALA A 62 27.30 6.77 0.80
CA ALA A 62 28.32 6.82 -0.24
C ALA A 62 27.88 7.61 -1.50
N ARG A 63 26.59 7.94 -1.63
CA ARG A 63 25.99 8.71 -2.71
C ARG A 63 25.53 10.11 -2.24
N ASP A 64 25.96 10.55 -1.06
CA ASP A 64 25.57 11.81 -0.40
C ASP A 64 24.07 11.94 -0.12
N ILE A 65 23.39 10.82 0.12
CA ILE A 65 21.97 10.80 0.50
C ILE A 65 21.89 10.51 2.00
N PRO A 66 21.47 11.48 2.84
CA PRO A 66 21.33 11.27 4.29
C PRO A 66 20.32 10.17 4.57
N PHE A 67 20.71 9.13 5.28
CA PHE A 67 19.84 8.01 5.60
C PHE A 67 20.17 7.50 7.00
N ASP A 68 19.15 7.25 7.81
CA ASP A 68 19.29 6.61 9.12
C ASP A 68 18.52 5.30 9.08
N TRP A 69 19.25 4.18 9.08
CA TRP A 69 18.61 2.86 8.95
C TRP A 69 17.58 2.58 10.06
N ALA A 70 17.72 3.20 11.24
CA ALA A 70 16.84 2.99 12.38
C ALA A 70 15.60 3.89 12.33
N ASP A 71 15.76 5.16 11.93
CA ASP A 71 14.63 6.10 11.78
C ASP A 71 13.81 5.81 10.52
N ASN A 72 14.46 5.41 9.42
CA ASN A 72 13.81 5.16 8.15
C ASN A 72 13.17 3.75 8.04
N ARG A 73 13.32 2.88 9.04
CA ARG A 73 12.70 1.54 9.04
C ARG A 73 11.35 1.56 9.77
N ILE A 74 10.31 1.10 9.07
CA ILE A 74 9.00 0.82 9.66
C ILE A 74 8.81 -0.69 9.81
N MET A 75 8.37 -1.10 10.99
CA MET A 75 8.04 -2.50 11.25
C MET A 75 6.69 -2.84 10.61
N CYS A 76 6.62 -3.93 9.86
CA CYS A 76 5.36 -4.39 9.29
C CYS A 76 4.41 -4.83 10.41
N PHE A 77 3.36 -4.05 10.63
CA PHE A 77 2.38 -4.23 11.69
C PHE A 77 1.61 -5.56 11.57
N PRO A 78 1.02 -5.94 10.41
CA PRO A 78 0.39 -7.25 10.25
C PRO A 78 1.33 -8.41 10.56
N HIS A 79 2.60 -8.32 10.17
CA HIS A 79 3.58 -9.35 10.46
C HIS A 79 3.92 -9.41 11.95
N VAL A 80 3.95 -8.28 12.69
CA VAL A 80 4.08 -8.32 14.15
C VAL A 80 2.91 -9.06 14.79
N ILE A 81 1.67 -8.78 14.36
CA ILE A 81 0.48 -9.48 14.86
C ILE A 81 0.60 -10.99 14.59
N GLN A 82 1.00 -11.36 13.38
CA GLN A 82 1.20 -12.75 12.99
C GLN A 82 2.22 -13.44 13.90
N ILE A 83 3.38 -12.82 14.15
CA ILE A 83 4.41 -13.36 15.05
C ILE A 83 3.87 -13.59 16.48
N CYS A 84 3.08 -12.65 16.99
CA CYS A 84 2.48 -12.81 18.32
C CYS A 84 1.50 -13.99 18.35
N CYS A 85 0.72 -14.18 17.28
CA CYS A 85 -0.21 -15.30 17.15
C CYS A 85 0.52 -16.63 17.00
N ASP A 86 1.55 -16.69 16.15
CA ASP A 86 2.31 -17.91 15.87
C ASP A 86 2.98 -18.44 17.14
N HIS A 87 3.72 -17.61 17.86
CA HIS A 87 4.36 -18.06 19.10
C HIS A 87 3.37 -18.45 20.20
N MET A 88 2.21 -17.81 20.21
CA MET A 88 1.13 -18.20 21.11
C MET A 88 0.53 -19.55 20.71
N ILE A 89 0.26 -19.78 19.41
CA ILE A 89 -0.25 -21.05 18.90
C ILE A 89 0.79 -22.15 19.13
N GLU A 90 2.07 -21.93 18.85
CA GLU A 90 3.16 -22.86 19.15
C GLU A 90 3.21 -23.24 20.64
N SER A 91 2.93 -22.29 21.54
CA SER A 91 2.86 -22.58 22.98
C SER A 91 1.63 -23.41 23.39
N ILE A 92 0.61 -23.41 22.55
CA ILE A 92 -0.67 -24.09 22.75
C ILE A 92 -0.68 -25.48 22.11
N THR A 93 -0.09 -25.61 20.92
CA THR A 93 -0.11 -26.83 20.12
C THR A 93 1.16 -27.65 20.33
N ASP A 94 1.02 -28.92 20.72
CA ASP A 94 2.14 -29.86 20.61
C ASP A 94 2.27 -30.31 19.15
N THR A 95 3.15 -29.64 18.42
CA THR A 95 3.43 -29.93 17.00
C THR A 95 3.90 -31.37 16.77
N LYS A 96 4.44 -32.04 17.80
CA LYS A 96 4.87 -33.45 17.71
C LYS A 96 3.68 -34.40 17.55
N LEU A 97 2.52 -34.06 18.10
CA LEU A 97 1.31 -34.89 17.97
C LEU A 97 0.75 -34.83 16.54
N ALA A 98 0.88 -33.69 15.87
CA ALA A 98 0.45 -33.52 14.47
C ALA A 98 1.35 -34.34 13.52
N ASP A 99 2.67 -34.31 13.71
CA ASP A 99 3.62 -35.09 12.91
C ASP A 99 3.42 -36.59 13.12
N THR A 100 3.20 -37.01 14.36
CA THR A 100 2.90 -38.42 14.71
C THR A 100 1.58 -38.89 14.09
N ALA A 101 0.57 -38.03 14.00
CA ALA A 101 -0.70 -38.37 13.36
C ALA A 101 -0.54 -38.59 11.85
N VAL A 102 0.29 -37.79 11.17
CA VAL A 102 0.59 -37.98 9.74
C VAL A 102 1.38 -39.27 9.50
N GLU A 103 2.39 -39.56 10.34
CA GLU A 103 3.12 -40.83 10.28
C GLU A 103 2.23 -42.04 10.60
N PHE A 104 1.33 -41.92 11.57
CA PHE A 104 0.37 -42.96 11.92
C PHE A 104 -0.58 -43.24 10.76
N VAL A 105 -1.16 -42.21 10.13
CA VAL A 105 -2.04 -42.36 8.96
C VAL A 105 -1.28 -42.99 7.78
N ALA A 106 -0.01 -42.66 7.59
CA ALA A 106 0.83 -43.26 6.56
C ALA A 106 1.19 -44.74 6.85
N GLN A 107 1.14 -45.16 8.13
CA GLN A 107 1.36 -46.54 8.56
C GLN A 107 0.10 -47.40 8.58
N ILE A 108 -1.10 -46.82 8.38
CA ILE A 108 -2.33 -47.61 8.23
C ILE A 108 -2.17 -48.44 6.94
N PRO A 109 -2.09 -49.78 7.05
CA PRO A 109 -1.97 -50.62 5.87
C PRO A 109 -3.23 -50.40 5.01
N CYS A 110 -3.05 -50.13 3.71
CA CYS A 110 -4.09 -50.34 2.72
C CYS A 110 -4.28 -51.86 2.57
N THR A 111 -4.79 -52.52 3.61
CA THR A 111 -5.27 -53.88 3.53
C THR A 111 -6.68 -53.80 2.99
N ASP A 112 -6.83 -54.23 1.74
CA ASP A 112 -8.10 -54.59 1.13
C ASP A 112 -8.88 -55.52 2.09
N PRO A 113 -9.89 -55.01 2.80
CA PRO A 113 -10.50 -55.75 3.87
C PRO A 113 -11.82 -56.30 3.36
N ASP A 114 -11.86 -57.34 2.53
CA ASP A 114 -13.12 -58.04 2.29
C ASP A 114 -12.96 -59.47 1.77
N LYS A 115 -12.95 -60.42 2.71
CA LYS A 115 -13.50 -61.78 2.49
C LYS A 115 -14.87 -61.94 3.15
N GLN A 116 -15.49 -60.84 3.58
CA GLN A 116 -16.78 -60.87 4.26
C GLN A 116 -17.90 -60.75 3.22
N THR A 117 -18.96 -61.55 3.36
CA THR A 117 -20.13 -61.43 2.47
C THR A 117 -20.98 -60.22 2.82
N PHE A 118 -21.71 -59.66 1.84
CA PHE A 118 -22.59 -58.49 2.05
C PHE A 118 -23.58 -58.69 3.22
N GLU A 119 -24.13 -59.90 3.36
CA GLU A 119 -25.07 -60.25 4.42
C GLU A 119 -24.43 -60.26 5.82
N GLU A 120 -23.17 -60.71 5.91
CA GLU A 120 -22.39 -60.66 7.14
C GLU A 120 -21.97 -59.21 7.49
N ALA A 121 -21.68 -58.39 6.48
CA ALA A 121 -21.36 -56.97 6.66
C ALA A 121 -22.58 -56.21 7.20
N VAL A 122 -23.77 -56.40 6.60
CA VAL A 122 -25.02 -55.77 7.05
C VAL A 122 -25.40 -56.19 8.48
N LYS A 123 -25.23 -57.47 8.85
CA LYS A 123 -25.47 -57.94 10.22
C LYS A 123 -24.56 -57.30 11.27
N ARG A 124 -23.40 -56.81 10.85
CA ARG A 124 -22.42 -56.15 11.72
C ARG A 124 -22.73 -54.67 11.95
N ASP A 125 -23.73 -54.12 11.26
CA ASP A 125 -24.12 -52.72 11.27
C ASP A 125 -22.91 -51.77 11.11
N PRO A 126 -22.38 -51.65 9.87
CA PRO A 126 -21.19 -50.84 9.62
C PRO A 126 -21.43 -49.36 9.93
N ILE A 127 -22.68 -48.91 9.92
CA ILE A 127 -23.05 -47.54 10.30
C ILE A 127 -22.91 -47.37 11.82
N ALA A 128 -23.41 -48.31 12.62
CA ALA A 128 -23.23 -48.27 14.07
C ALA A 128 -21.76 -48.41 14.48
N LEU A 129 -20.99 -49.29 13.81
CA LEU A 129 -19.55 -49.41 14.01
C LEU A 129 -18.82 -48.12 13.65
N GLY A 130 -19.13 -47.53 12.50
CA GLY A 130 -18.58 -46.24 12.09
C GLY A 130 -18.92 -45.12 13.08
N ARG A 131 -20.15 -45.08 13.58
CA ARG A 131 -20.57 -44.12 14.62
C ARG A 131 -19.85 -44.35 15.94
N ALA A 132 -19.69 -45.59 16.37
CA ALA A 132 -18.97 -45.93 17.60
C ALA A 132 -17.50 -45.51 17.52
N GLU A 133 -16.87 -45.68 16.36
CA GLU A 133 -15.48 -45.29 16.14
C GLU A 133 -15.30 -43.78 16.02
N ILE A 134 -16.19 -43.10 15.32
CA ILE A 134 -16.21 -41.63 15.27
C ILE A 134 -16.49 -41.04 16.66
N ALA A 135 -17.36 -41.66 17.46
CA ALA A 135 -17.68 -41.21 18.81
C ALA A 135 -16.48 -41.29 19.76
N LYS A 136 -15.52 -42.20 19.55
CA LYS A 136 -14.26 -42.25 20.31
C LYS A 136 -13.34 -41.07 20.01
N HIS A 137 -13.50 -40.44 18.85
CA HIS A 137 -12.74 -39.27 18.41
C HIS A 137 -13.52 -37.96 18.58
N ALA A 138 -14.73 -38.01 19.16
CA ALA A 138 -15.47 -36.81 19.48
C ALA A 138 -14.75 -36.06 20.61
N LEU A 139 -14.47 -34.77 20.37
CA LEU A 139 -13.92 -33.88 21.39
C LEU A 139 -14.87 -33.84 22.59
N SER A 140 -14.30 -33.99 23.77
CA SER A 140 -14.99 -33.81 25.03
C SER A 140 -15.45 -32.35 25.21
N ASP A 141 -16.44 -32.14 26.07
CA ASP A 141 -16.91 -30.79 26.41
C ASP A 141 -15.78 -29.89 26.95
N THR A 142 -14.76 -30.48 27.59
CA THR A 142 -13.59 -29.76 28.09
C THR A 142 -12.68 -29.33 26.94
N GLU A 143 -12.45 -30.19 25.95
CA GLU A 143 -11.65 -29.84 24.77
C GLU A 143 -12.34 -28.76 23.93
N TRP A 144 -13.67 -28.81 23.81
CA TRP A 144 -14.44 -27.72 23.20
C TRP A 144 -14.30 -26.39 23.94
N LYS A 145 -14.30 -26.40 25.28
CA LYS A 145 -14.05 -25.19 26.08
C LYS A 145 -12.65 -24.65 25.85
N VAL A 146 -11.64 -25.52 25.75
CA VAL A 146 -10.26 -25.12 25.44
C VAL A 146 -10.18 -24.44 24.06
N LEU A 147 -10.87 -24.96 23.05
CA LEU A 147 -10.94 -24.31 21.73
C LEU A 147 -11.65 -22.94 21.78
N GLN A 148 -12.73 -22.82 22.55
CA GLN A 148 -13.41 -21.53 22.76
C GLN A 148 -12.51 -20.51 23.46
N ASP A 149 -11.70 -20.97 24.42
CA ASP A 149 -10.72 -20.12 25.07
C ASP A 149 -9.64 -19.63 24.09
N PHE A 150 -9.19 -20.47 23.16
CA PHE A 150 -8.23 -20.06 22.12
C PHE A 150 -8.86 -19.09 21.12
N GLU A 151 -10.11 -19.32 20.72
CA GLU A 151 -10.89 -18.37 19.92
C GLU A 151 -10.97 -17.00 20.60
N LEU A 152 -11.21 -16.98 21.92
CA LEU A 152 -11.28 -15.75 22.70
C LEU A 152 -9.95 -14.99 22.69
N ILE A 153 -8.81 -15.68 22.84
CA ILE A 153 -7.49 -15.03 22.81
C ILE A 153 -7.18 -14.48 21.41
N LEU A 154 -7.47 -15.26 20.36
CA LEU A 154 -7.23 -14.90 18.95
C LEU A 154 -8.21 -13.82 18.43
N THR A 155 -9.34 -13.61 19.10
CA THR A 155 -10.29 -12.54 18.76
C THR A 155 -9.64 -11.14 18.90
N VAL A 156 -8.72 -10.97 19.86
CA VAL A 156 -8.01 -9.70 20.08
C VAL A 156 -7.15 -9.28 18.87
N PRO A 157 -6.16 -10.09 18.41
CA PRO A 157 -5.37 -9.77 17.23
C PRO A 157 -6.22 -9.71 15.96
N HIS A 158 -7.24 -10.57 15.83
CA HIS A 158 -8.16 -10.53 14.69
C HIS A 158 -8.85 -9.15 14.56
N ARG A 159 -9.40 -8.61 15.65
CA ARG A 159 -10.03 -7.28 15.65
C ARG A 159 -9.03 -6.16 15.35
N CYS A 160 -7.81 -6.30 15.85
CA CYS A 160 -6.72 -5.36 15.63
C CYS A 160 -6.36 -5.29 14.13
N GLN A 161 -6.14 -6.45 13.51
CA GLN A 161 -5.87 -6.58 12.07
C GLN A 161 -7.03 -6.07 11.22
N GLN A 162 -8.27 -6.43 11.56
CA GLN A 162 -9.47 -5.97 10.84
C GLN A 162 -9.61 -4.45 10.87
N THR A 163 -9.32 -3.82 12.02
CA THR A 163 -9.36 -2.35 12.15
C THR A 163 -8.36 -1.68 11.20
N MET A 164 -7.15 -2.24 11.08
CA MET A 164 -6.13 -1.72 10.18
C MET A 164 -6.34 -2.10 8.70
N SER A 165 -7.17 -3.11 8.43
CA SER A 165 -7.51 -3.53 7.06
C SER A 165 -8.71 -2.80 6.47
N LYS A 166 -9.53 -2.12 7.31
CA LYS A 166 -10.70 -1.34 6.87
C LYS A 166 -10.31 -0.02 6.19
N GLU A 167 -9.13 0.50 6.50
CA GLU A 167 -8.58 1.64 5.78
C GLU A 167 -8.07 1.15 4.42
N LYS A 168 -8.38 1.87 3.33
CA LYS A 168 -7.97 1.48 1.95
C LYS A 168 -6.47 1.21 1.83
N THR A 169 -5.68 1.74 2.77
CA THR A 169 -4.30 1.38 3.08
C THR A 169 -4.12 1.47 4.60
N PRO A 170 -3.43 0.52 5.27
CA PRO A 170 -3.19 0.62 6.71
C PRO A 170 -2.30 1.84 7.00
N VAL A 171 -2.90 2.89 7.58
CA VAL A 171 -2.20 4.16 7.83
C VAL A 171 -1.32 4.01 9.06
N LEU A 172 -0.05 4.44 8.95
CA LEU A 172 0.92 4.38 10.05
C LEU A 172 0.39 4.99 11.36
N SER A 173 -0.43 6.04 11.25
CA SER A 173 -1.05 6.77 12.37
C SER A 173 -1.87 5.89 13.33
N GLY A 174 -2.44 4.79 12.85
CA GLY A 174 -3.23 3.85 13.65
C GLY A 174 -2.40 2.78 14.38
N SER A 175 -1.11 2.61 14.02
CA SER A 175 -0.30 1.47 14.47
C SER A 175 -0.03 1.47 15.97
N ILE A 176 0.39 2.61 16.52
CA ILE A 176 0.66 2.75 17.96
C ILE A 176 -0.63 2.57 18.78
N PRO A 177 -1.75 3.27 18.48
CA PRO A 177 -3.01 3.02 19.16
C PRO A 177 -3.43 1.55 19.11
N ALA A 178 -3.30 0.91 17.95
CA ALA A 178 -3.63 -0.49 17.79
C ALA A 178 -2.75 -1.42 18.65
N PHE A 179 -1.44 -1.18 18.72
CA PHE A 179 -0.55 -1.90 19.63
C PHE A 179 -0.95 -1.73 21.10
N GLU A 180 -1.16 -0.49 21.55
CA GLU A 180 -1.50 -0.20 22.94
C GLU A 180 -2.86 -0.81 23.33
N MET A 181 -3.84 -0.76 22.43
CA MET A 181 -5.14 -1.39 22.62
C MET A 181 -5.04 -2.92 22.68
N MET A 182 -4.23 -3.53 21.82
CA MET A 182 -4.00 -4.97 21.80
C MET A 182 -3.33 -5.44 23.10
N ILE A 183 -2.24 -4.78 23.50
CA ILE A 183 -1.53 -5.07 24.75
C ILE A 183 -2.49 -4.92 25.94
N ALA A 184 -3.21 -3.80 26.04
CA ALA A 184 -4.17 -3.58 27.13
C ALA A 184 -5.31 -4.62 27.16
N ALA A 185 -5.81 -5.04 25.99
CA ALA A 185 -6.83 -6.06 25.89
C ALA A 185 -6.33 -7.43 26.36
N TRP A 186 -5.12 -7.84 25.95
CA TRP A 186 -4.49 -9.07 26.42
C TRP A 186 -4.12 -9.03 27.90
N THR A 187 -3.58 -7.93 28.42
CA THR A 187 -3.31 -7.78 29.86
C THR A 187 -4.59 -7.92 30.69
N ARG A 188 -5.68 -7.30 30.23
CA ARG A 188 -6.99 -7.45 30.87
C ARG A 188 -7.50 -8.88 30.79
N LEU A 189 -7.39 -9.53 29.63
CA LEU A 189 -7.81 -10.91 29.43
C LEU A 189 -7.04 -11.87 30.35
N SER A 190 -5.71 -11.70 30.43
CA SER A 190 -4.80 -12.45 31.33
C SER A 190 -5.19 -12.28 32.80
N SER A 191 -5.67 -11.10 33.19
CA SER A 191 -6.15 -10.84 34.56
C SER A 191 -7.51 -11.48 34.84
N THR A 192 -8.41 -11.50 33.85
CA THR A 192 -9.77 -12.08 34.00
C THR A 192 -9.80 -13.60 33.88
N GLN A 193 -8.87 -14.20 33.13
CA GLN A 193 -8.82 -15.63 32.84
C GLN A 193 -7.44 -16.19 33.19
N PRO A 194 -7.18 -16.55 34.47
CA PRO A 194 -5.86 -16.97 34.94
C PRO A 194 -5.31 -18.22 34.25
N HIS A 195 -6.17 -19.13 33.77
CA HIS A 195 -5.74 -20.34 33.06
C HIS A 195 -5.18 -20.04 31.67
N LEU A 196 -5.54 -18.90 31.07
CA LEU A 196 -5.02 -18.45 29.77
C LEU A 196 -3.76 -17.61 29.90
N LYS A 197 -3.41 -17.21 31.12
CA LYS A 197 -2.30 -16.31 31.42
C LYS A 197 -0.99 -16.79 30.80
N GLN A 198 -0.66 -18.06 30.92
CA GLN A 198 0.60 -18.62 30.41
C GLN A 198 0.77 -18.43 28.89
N PHE A 199 -0.33 -18.52 28.12
CA PHE A 199 -0.31 -18.37 26.67
C PHE A 199 -0.31 -16.89 26.27
N ILE A 200 -1.11 -16.08 26.97
CA ILE A 200 -1.19 -14.63 26.73
C ILE A 200 0.14 -13.96 27.07
N ASP A 201 0.84 -14.40 28.11
CA ASP A 201 2.14 -13.85 28.50
C ASP A 201 3.20 -14.05 27.40
N VAL A 202 3.16 -15.18 26.67
CA VAL A 202 4.00 -15.41 25.50
C VAL A 202 3.70 -14.37 24.42
N ALA A 203 2.43 -14.19 24.05
CA ALA A 203 2.01 -13.21 23.06
C ALA A 203 2.37 -11.77 23.46
N LEU A 204 2.16 -11.41 24.73
CA LEU A 204 2.49 -10.10 25.29
C LEU A 204 3.99 -9.80 25.20
N SER A 205 4.85 -10.78 25.53
CA SER A 205 6.30 -10.59 25.46
C SER A 205 6.78 -10.20 24.05
N TRP A 206 6.18 -10.79 23.03
CA TRP A 206 6.46 -10.46 21.62
C TRP A 206 5.87 -9.12 21.22
N ALA A 207 4.64 -8.82 21.65
CA ALA A 207 4.00 -7.53 21.39
C ALA A 207 4.81 -6.36 21.99
N GLU A 208 5.26 -6.48 23.23
CA GLU A 208 6.08 -5.47 23.92
C GLU A 208 7.44 -5.30 23.26
N LYS A 209 8.09 -6.40 22.87
CA LYS A 209 9.36 -6.39 22.15
C LYS A 209 9.27 -5.61 20.84
N TYR A 210 8.20 -5.81 20.06
CA TYR A 210 8.02 -5.08 18.80
C TYR A 210 7.49 -3.67 18.99
N TYR A 211 6.63 -3.44 19.98
CA TYR A 211 6.22 -2.09 20.37
C TYR A 211 7.43 -1.23 20.73
N ALA A 212 8.39 -1.75 21.49
CA ALA A 212 9.62 -1.04 21.81
C ALA A 212 10.45 -0.66 20.57
N LYS A 213 10.39 -1.45 19.49
CA LYS A 213 11.08 -1.14 18.22
C LYS A 213 10.42 0.04 17.49
N THR A 214 9.12 0.28 17.68
CA THR A 214 8.45 1.45 17.08
C THR A 214 9.01 2.78 17.58
N HIS A 215 9.67 2.79 18.75
CA HIS A 215 10.29 3.99 19.31
C HIS A 215 11.58 4.43 18.60
N ARG A 216 12.13 3.60 17.70
CA ARG A 216 13.35 3.92 16.94
C ARG A 216 13.13 4.99 15.87
N THR A 217 11.89 5.15 15.42
CA THR A 217 11.54 6.06 14.34
C THR A 217 10.57 7.14 14.81
N LYS A 218 10.81 8.38 14.38
CA LYS A 218 9.90 9.51 14.60
C LYS A 218 8.61 9.39 13.80
N ALA A 219 8.59 8.56 12.75
CA ALA A 219 7.47 8.44 11.81
C ALA A 219 6.14 8.12 12.48
N TYR A 220 6.11 7.25 13.49
CA TYR A 220 4.86 6.93 14.18
C TYR A 220 4.30 8.14 14.94
N ILE A 221 5.17 8.94 15.57
CA ILE A 221 4.76 10.16 16.31
C ILE A 221 4.23 11.20 15.32
N ILE A 222 4.97 11.44 14.23
CA ILE A 222 4.59 12.41 13.22
C ILE A 222 3.29 11.99 12.52
N ALA A 223 3.16 10.73 12.12
CA ALA A 223 1.95 10.19 11.49
C ALA A 223 0.71 10.30 12.40
N MET A 224 0.85 10.09 13.70
CA MET A 224 -0.24 10.31 14.65
C MET A 224 -0.61 11.79 14.78
N PHE A 225 0.39 12.68 14.83
CA PHE A 225 0.18 14.11 14.95
C PHE A 225 -0.57 14.68 13.74
N ILE A 226 -0.14 14.34 12.51
CA ILE A 226 -0.78 14.81 11.28
C ILE A 226 -2.18 14.23 11.03
N ASN A 227 -2.58 13.20 11.79
CA ASN A 227 -3.94 12.67 11.70
C ASN A 227 -4.91 13.62 12.45
N PRO A 228 -5.84 14.29 11.75
CA PRO A 228 -6.69 15.32 12.35
C PRO A 228 -7.73 14.76 13.33
N GLY A 229 -8.00 13.45 13.30
CA GLY A 229 -8.87 12.76 14.25
C GLY A 229 -8.16 12.35 15.55
N VAL A 230 -6.82 12.36 15.57
CA VAL A 230 -6.01 11.92 16.73
C VAL A 230 -5.16 13.06 17.28
N ARG A 231 -4.33 13.69 16.44
CA ARG A 231 -3.36 14.73 16.83
C ARG A 231 -2.58 14.35 18.09
N MET A 232 -2.56 15.24 19.09
CA MET A 232 -1.93 15.01 20.39
C MET A 232 -2.82 14.29 21.41
N SER A 233 -4.10 14.03 21.10
CA SER A 233 -5.08 13.56 22.09
C SER A 233 -4.73 12.18 22.65
N TRP A 234 -4.32 11.24 21.79
CA TRP A 234 -3.93 9.90 22.20
C TRP A 234 -2.67 9.94 23.09
N MET A 235 -1.64 10.66 22.63
CA MET A 235 -0.38 10.81 23.38
C MET A 235 -0.62 11.43 24.75
N LYS A 236 -1.39 12.52 24.83
CA LYS A 236 -1.70 13.20 26.11
C LYS A 236 -2.49 12.32 27.08
N LYS A 237 -3.31 11.39 26.56
CA LYS A 237 -4.17 10.51 27.38
C LYS A 237 -3.45 9.24 27.84
N HIS A 238 -2.62 8.65 26.98
CA HIS A 238 -2.06 7.31 27.21
C HIS A 238 -0.57 7.33 27.58
N TRP A 239 0.16 8.41 27.34
CA TRP A 239 1.60 8.49 27.61
C TRP A 239 1.93 9.28 28.87
N SER A 240 3.10 9.01 29.45
CA SER A 240 3.64 9.80 30.56
C SER A 240 3.98 11.23 30.10
N VAL A 241 3.89 12.19 31.03
CA VAL A 241 4.18 13.61 30.74
C VAL A 241 5.58 13.79 30.11
N THR A 242 6.57 13.03 30.56
CA THR A 242 7.93 13.06 29.99
C THR A 242 7.95 12.59 28.53
N ARG A 243 7.22 11.52 28.20
CA ARG A 243 7.14 10.99 26.84
C ARG A 243 6.37 11.93 25.91
N VAL A 244 5.30 12.56 26.40
CA VAL A 244 4.56 13.59 25.65
C VAL A 244 5.46 14.77 25.30
N LYS A 245 6.25 15.28 26.27
CA LYS A 245 7.21 16.37 26.02
C LYS A 245 8.29 15.98 25.01
N ALA A 246 8.78 14.73 25.06
CA ALA A 246 9.74 14.24 24.08
C ALA A 246 9.11 14.20 22.67
N ALA A 247 7.87 13.73 22.54
CA ALA A 247 7.14 13.70 21.28
C ALA A 247 6.89 15.10 20.71
N GLU A 248 6.48 16.05 21.55
CA GLU A 248 6.32 17.46 21.18
C GLU A 248 7.62 18.08 20.68
N LYS A 249 8.75 17.79 21.35
CA LYS A 249 10.08 18.22 20.89
C LYS A 249 10.41 17.66 19.51
N THR A 250 10.11 16.38 19.26
CA THR A 250 10.32 15.74 17.95
C THR A 250 9.47 16.39 16.87
N ILE A 251 8.19 16.67 17.15
CA ILE A 251 7.26 17.32 16.20
C ILE A 251 7.77 18.73 15.84
N LEU A 252 8.11 19.54 16.85
CA LEU A 252 8.62 20.90 16.62
C LEU A 252 9.94 20.90 15.84
N ALA A 253 10.83 19.95 16.13
CA ALA A 253 12.08 19.79 15.37
C ALA A 253 11.80 19.44 13.90
N THR A 254 10.86 18.53 13.64
CA THR A 254 10.45 18.18 12.27
C THR A 254 9.80 19.37 11.57
N MET A 255 8.87 20.09 12.20
CA MET A 255 8.30 21.31 11.62
C MET A 255 9.38 22.34 11.26
N LYS A 256 10.41 22.47 12.09
CA LYS A 256 11.51 23.39 11.84
C LYS A 256 12.34 22.97 10.62
N GLU A 257 12.67 21.67 10.51
CA GLU A 257 13.34 21.11 9.33
C GLU A 257 12.59 21.50 8.05
N TYR A 258 11.27 21.25 7.99
CA TYR A 258 10.46 21.58 6.81
C TYR A 258 10.41 23.08 6.52
N ARG A 259 10.29 23.92 7.56
CA ARG A 259 10.26 25.38 7.39
C ARG A 259 11.59 25.93 6.87
N ASP A 260 12.70 25.36 7.32
CA ASP A 260 14.05 25.75 6.85
C ASP A 260 14.28 25.28 5.39
N HIS A 261 13.83 24.08 5.03
CA HIS A 261 13.86 23.58 3.64
C HIS A 261 13.01 24.42 2.67
N ALA A 262 11.81 24.86 3.10
CA ALA A 262 10.95 25.72 2.29
C ALA A 262 11.60 27.08 1.98
N LYS A 263 12.32 27.67 2.94
CA LYS A 263 13.06 28.93 2.74
C LYS A 263 14.19 28.80 1.73
N ILE A 264 14.92 27.69 1.77
CA ILE A 264 16.03 27.42 0.83
C ILE A 264 15.48 27.28 -0.59
N THR A 265 14.43 26.47 -0.77
CA THR A 265 13.80 26.21 -2.06
C THR A 265 13.15 27.47 -2.66
N GLY A 266 12.50 28.30 -1.81
CA GLY A 266 11.92 29.58 -2.24
C GLY A 266 12.96 30.61 -2.70
N ASN A 267 14.13 30.67 -2.07
CA ASN A 267 15.22 31.57 -2.48
C ASN A 267 15.87 31.17 -3.81
N GLU A 268 15.97 29.87 -4.11
CA GLU A 268 16.50 29.37 -5.38
C GLU A 268 15.52 29.64 -6.55
N GLN A 269 14.20 29.54 -6.32
CA GLN A 269 13.17 29.86 -7.32
C GLN A 269 12.98 31.37 -7.55
N ALA A 270 13.15 32.21 -6.52
CA ALA A 270 13.10 33.67 -6.65
C ALA A 270 14.27 34.23 -7.48
N SER A 271 15.38 33.50 -7.57
CA SER A 271 16.57 33.91 -8.33
C SER A 271 16.46 33.64 -9.85
N SER A 272 15.40 32.96 -10.31
CA SER A 272 15.22 32.56 -11.72
C SER A 272 13.92 33.06 -12.38
N SER A 273 13.07 33.81 -11.67
CA SER A 273 11.84 34.38 -12.22
C SER A 273 11.95 35.90 -12.44
N SER A 274 12.01 36.30 -13.70
CA SER A 274 11.81 37.68 -14.12
C SER A 274 10.37 38.12 -13.83
N SER A 275 10.23 39.33 -13.30
CA SER A 275 9.01 40.03 -12.91
C SER A 275 7.86 39.92 -13.92
N GLN A 276 6.69 39.47 -13.45
CA GLN A 276 5.39 39.74 -14.07
C GLN A 276 4.56 40.63 -13.12
N PRO A 277 3.79 41.60 -13.65
CA PRO A 277 3.05 42.55 -12.85
C PRO A 277 1.74 41.96 -12.33
N SER A 278 1.40 42.27 -11.09
CA SER A 278 0.13 41.90 -10.43
C SER A 278 -1.06 42.70 -10.98
N ASN A 279 -2.24 42.07 -10.97
CA ASN A 279 -3.51 42.63 -11.45
C ASN A 279 -3.91 43.94 -10.73
N PRO A 280 -4.53 44.92 -11.43
CA PRO A 280 -4.96 46.17 -10.82
C PRO A 280 -6.20 45.98 -9.92
N ARG A 281 -6.15 46.61 -8.73
CA ARG A 281 -7.16 46.60 -7.66
C ARG A 281 -8.37 47.51 -8.05
N PRO A 282 -9.60 47.25 -7.56
CA PRO A 282 -10.75 48.09 -7.90
C PRO A 282 -10.64 49.51 -7.31
N GLU A 283 -10.60 50.52 -8.18
CA GLU A 283 -10.30 51.94 -7.88
C GLU A 283 -11.30 52.65 -6.91
N LYS A 284 -12.46 52.05 -6.61
CA LYS A 284 -13.57 52.76 -5.96
C LYS A 284 -13.37 53.10 -4.48
N TRP A 285 -12.46 52.43 -3.77
CA TRP A 285 -12.25 52.66 -2.33
C TRP A 285 -11.06 53.59 -2.04
N GLN A 286 -10.10 53.70 -2.95
CA GLN A 286 -8.92 54.57 -2.78
C GLN A 286 -9.28 56.07 -2.74
N THR A 287 -10.38 56.46 -3.42
CA THR A 287 -10.81 57.86 -3.51
C THR A 287 -11.46 58.41 -2.23
N LEU A 288 -12.01 57.57 -1.36
CA LEU A 288 -12.69 58.04 -0.13
C LEU A 288 -11.69 58.29 1.01
N ASP A 289 -10.70 57.42 1.16
CA ASP A 289 -9.71 57.50 2.24
C ASP A 289 -8.77 58.70 2.06
N GLN A 290 -8.34 58.98 0.81
CA GLN A 290 -7.51 60.15 0.48
C GLN A 290 -8.23 61.49 0.62
N GLN A 291 -9.56 61.54 0.42
CA GLN A 291 -10.31 62.80 0.43
C GLN A 291 -10.57 63.33 1.84
N TYR A 292 -10.63 62.46 2.85
CA TYR A 292 -10.96 62.83 4.24
C TYR A 292 -9.85 62.56 5.25
N GLY A 293 -8.69 62.05 4.82
CA GLY A 293 -7.55 61.78 5.72
C GLY A 293 -7.92 60.79 6.83
N LEU A 294 -8.77 59.80 6.50
CA LEU A 294 -9.15 58.72 7.40
C LEU A 294 -8.14 57.60 7.22
N ASP A 295 -7.61 57.05 8.32
CA ASP A 295 -6.84 55.80 8.26
C ASP A 295 -7.72 54.74 7.58
N ASN A 296 -7.21 54.18 6.50
CA ASN A 296 -7.91 53.17 5.73
C ASN A 296 -8.22 52.00 6.68
N MET A 297 -9.50 51.63 6.79
CA MET A 297 -9.96 50.55 7.68
C MET A 297 -9.26 49.20 7.39
N TYR A 298 -8.63 49.10 6.21
CA TYR A 298 -7.86 47.95 5.73
C TYR A 298 -6.34 48.18 5.68
N GLU A 299 -5.83 49.34 6.12
CA GLU A 299 -4.38 49.63 6.34
C GLU A 299 -3.99 49.58 7.83
N LEU A 300 -4.81 48.96 8.69
CA LEU A 300 -4.25 48.34 9.89
C LEU A 300 -3.31 47.23 9.41
N GLU A 301 -2.07 47.64 9.20
CA GLU A 301 -0.87 46.89 8.90
C GLU A 301 -1.15 45.41 8.66
N MET A 302 -1.24 45.02 7.38
CA MET A 302 -0.75 43.71 6.99
C MET A 302 0.77 43.72 7.23
N GLU A 303 1.20 43.76 8.50
CA GLU A 303 2.41 43.04 8.85
C GLU A 303 2.17 41.62 8.32
N GLU A 304 3.08 41.10 7.49
CA GLU A 304 3.12 39.67 7.21
C GLU A 304 3.38 38.98 8.56
N ASP A 305 2.32 38.83 9.35
CA ASP A 305 2.32 38.23 10.67
C ASP A 305 2.46 36.72 10.41
N THR A 306 3.68 36.37 10.02
CA THR A 306 4.04 35.04 9.57
C THR A 306 3.97 34.20 10.81
N GLN A 307 2.83 33.52 11.00
CA GLN A 307 2.54 32.71 12.18
C GLN A 307 3.81 31.98 12.65
N THR A 308 4.17 32.18 13.91
CA THR A 308 5.38 31.52 14.44
C THR A 308 5.16 30.02 14.43
N LEU A 309 6.25 29.25 14.35
CA LEU A 309 6.18 27.79 14.29
C LEU A 309 5.41 27.22 15.49
N GLU A 310 5.62 27.81 16.66
CA GLU A 310 4.95 27.46 17.91
C GLU A 310 3.47 27.82 17.88
N GLN A 311 3.08 28.97 17.29
CA GLN A 311 1.68 29.35 17.14
C GLN A 311 0.94 28.41 16.19
N GLU A 312 1.57 28.03 15.07
CA GLU A 312 1.01 27.09 14.10
C GLU A 312 0.79 25.71 14.74
N TYR A 313 1.83 25.21 15.43
CA TYR A 313 1.74 23.97 16.19
C TYR A 313 0.62 24.00 17.24
N GLN A 314 0.55 25.06 18.07
CA GLN A 314 -0.46 25.14 19.13
C GLN A 314 -1.88 25.24 18.55
N SER A 315 -2.07 26.01 17.48
CA SER A 315 -3.36 26.15 16.80
C SER A 315 -3.89 24.79 16.34
N TYR A 316 -3.04 24.00 15.67
CA TYR A 316 -3.43 22.67 15.20
C TYR A 316 -3.58 21.67 16.37
N ALA A 317 -2.64 21.65 17.31
CA ALA A 317 -2.62 20.70 18.43
C ALA A 317 -3.78 20.87 19.42
N THR A 318 -4.33 22.08 19.54
CA THR A 318 -5.45 22.41 20.45
C THR A 318 -6.79 22.57 19.74
N GLY A 319 -6.79 22.64 18.40
CA GLY A 319 -8.01 22.73 17.61
C GLY A 319 -8.95 21.54 17.83
N ILE A 320 -10.20 21.70 17.38
CA ILE A 320 -11.22 20.65 17.46
C ILE A 320 -10.79 19.44 16.61
N LEU A 321 -10.90 18.24 17.18
CA LEU A 321 -10.60 17.00 16.47
C LEU A 321 -11.63 16.75 15.37
N ALA A 322 -11.14 16.25 14.24
CA ALA A 322 -11.98 15.89 13.12
C ALA A 322 -12.85 14.66 13.48
N LYS A 323 -14.08 14.62 12.96
CA LYS A 323 -15.00 13.49 13.15
C LYS A 323 -14.39 12.18 12.61
N HIS A 324 -14.82 11.06 13.18
CA HIS A 324 -14.38 9.73 12.75
C HIS A 324 -14.72 9.47 11.26
N GLY A 325 -13.79 8.89 10.51
CA GLY A 325 -13.98 8.54 9.09
C GLY A 325 -13.72 9.67 8.09
N ILE A 326 -13.13 10.79 8.51
CA ILE A 326 -12.71 11.85 7.59
C ILE A 326 -11.53 11.38 6.73
N ASP A 327 -11.61 11.74 5.45
CA ASP A 327 -10.52 11.59 4.51
C ASP A 327 -9.39 12.57 4.87
N ILE A 328 -8.28 12.02 5.38
CA ILE A 328 -7.13 12.79 5.88
C ILE A 328 -6.51 13.61 4.73
N VAL A 329 -6.49 13.08 3.51
CA VAL A 329 -5.91 13.77 2.35
C VAL A 329 -6.75 15.00 2.01
N LYS A 330 -8.08 14.86 1.95
CA LYS A 330 -8.99 15.99 1.72
C LYS A 330 -8.96 17.01 2.84
N TYR A 331 -8.73 16.59 4.09
CA TYR A 331 -8.58 17.51 5.20
C TYR A 331 -7.37 18.44 4.97
N TRP A 332 -6.24 17.89 4.52
CA TRP A 332 -5.04 18.68 4.27
C TRP A 332 -5.18 19.58 3.04
N ASP A 333 -5.83 19.10 1.98
CA ASP A 333 -6.14 19.88 0.76
C ASP A 333 -6.88 21.20 1.06
N VAL A 334 -7.80 21.18 2.03
CA VAL A 334 -8.58 22.38 2.41
C VAL A 334 -7.83 23.26 3.43
N ASN A 335 -6.88 22.72 4.19
CA ASN A 335 -6.23 23.41 5.31
C ASN A 335 -4.79 23.86 5.04
N GLU A 336 -4.31 23.74 3.79
CA GLU A 336 -2.98 24.20 3.38
C GLU A 336 -2.71 25.65 3.78
N SER A 337 -3.66 26.57 3.50
CA SER A 337 -3.49 28.00 3.78
C SER A 337 -3.47 28.33 5.27
N ILE A 338 -4.03 27.47 6.12
CA ILE A 338 -4.12 27.69 7.57
C ILE A 338 -2.86 27.19 8.28
N HIS A 339 -2.27 26.10 7.79
CA HIS A 339 -1.10 25.46 8.38
C HIS A 339 -0.08 25.05 7.30
N PRO A 340 0.61 26.02 6.69
CA PRO A 340 1.49 25.76 5.55
C PRO A 340 2.70 24.90 5.91
N THR A 341 3.29 25.08 7.10
CA THR A 341 4.43 24.26 7.54
C THR A 341 3.96 22.84 7.85
N ILE A 342 2.83 22.70 8.54
CA ILE A 342 2.32 21.38 8.88
C ILE A 342 1.88 20.66 7.61
N PHE A 343 1.28 21.32 6.62
CA PHE A 343 0.81 20.72 5.37
C PHE A 343 1.90 20.03 4.54
N ALA A 344 3.14 20.52 4.59
CA ALA A 344 4.26 19.89 3.89
C ALA A 344 4.63 18.50 4.47
N ILE A 345 4.40 18.28 5.77
CA ILE A 345 4.75 17.03 6.45
C ILE A 345 3.88 15.83 6.01
N PRO A 346 2.53 15.93 5.94
CA PRO A 346 1.65 14.90 5.42
C PRO A 346 2.04 14.32 4.07
N MET A 347 2.62 15.12 3.18
CA MET A 347 3.02 14.65 1.85
C MET A 347 4.08 13.54 1.92
N ASP A 348 4.94 13.57 2.94
CA ASP A 348 5.99 12.57 3.13
C ASP A 348 5.58 11.45 4.11
N TYR A 349 4.77 11.78 5.12
CA TYR A 349 4.45 10.84 6.21
C TYR A 349 3.12 10.08 6.05
N LEU A 350 2.12 10.62 5.34
CA LEU A 350 0.86 9.89 5.09
C LEU A 350 1.03 8.70 4.14
N PRO A 351 1.89 8.75 3.09
CA PRO A 351 2.10 7.60 2.21
C PRO A 351 2.77 6.41 2.91
N ILE A 352 3.35 6.60 4.11
CA ILE A 352 4.00 5.54 4.85
C ILE A 352 2.97 4.51 5.29
N GLN A 353 3.13 3.29 4.81
CA GLN A 353 2.21 2.19 5.11
C GLN A 353 2.68 1.41 6.33
N ALA A 354 1.73 0.95 7.15
CA ALA A 354 2.07 0.04 8.25
C ALA A 354 2.29 -1.42 7.80
N SER A 355 2.10 -1.74 6.50
CA SER A 355 2.25 -3.08 5.94
C SER A 355 3.34 -3.15 4.87
N SER A 356 4.13 -4.22 4.88
CA SER A 356 5.15 -4.53 3.87
C SER A 356 4.60 -5.20 2.61
N VAL A 357 3.30 -5.47 2.50
CA VAL A 357 2.74 -6.19 1.33
C VAL A 357 3.11 -5.51 0.00
N PRO A 358 3.10 -4.17 -0.13
CA PRO A 358 3.52 -3.53 -1.38
C PRO A 358 5.02 -3.63 -1.66
N SER A 359 5.88 -3.55 -0.64
CA SER A 359 7.33 -3.74 -0.80
C SER A 359 7.66 -5.19 -1.17
N GLU A 360 7.04 -6.17 -0.52
CA GLU A 360 7.15 -7.60 -0.85
C GLU A 360 6.75 -7.89 -2.31
N ARG A 361 5.67 -7.29 -2.80
CA ARG A 361 5.24 -7.46 -4.20
C ARG A 361 6.31 -6.95 -5.17
N VAL A 362 6.94 -5.82 -4.88
CA VAL A 362 8.01 -5.25 -5.72
C VAL A 362 9.23 -6.18 -5.71
N PHE A 363 9.70 -6.59 -4.52
CA PHE A 363 10.87 -7.46 -4.38
C PHE A 363 10.66 -8.88 -4.93
N SER A 364 9.48 -9.46 -4.73
CA SER A 364 9.10 -10.74 -5.32
C SER A 364 9.18 -10.68 -6.86
N SER A 365 8.67 -9.59 -7.45
CA SER A 365 8.78 -9.38 -8.90
C SER A 365 10.21 -9.14 -9.38
N ALA A 366 11.12 -8.71 -8.50
CA ALA A 366 12.54 -8.54 -8.81
C ALA A 366 13.28 -9.89 -8.77
N GLY A 367 12.81 -10.85 -7.97
CA GLY A 367 13.33 -12.23 -7.94
C GLY A 367 13.27 -12.92 -9.30
N GLU A 368 12.24 -12.64 -10.12
CA GLU A 368 12.14 -13.10 -11.52
C GLU A 368 13.26 -12.55 -12.41
N THR A 369 13.76 -11.35 -12.12
CA THR A 369 14.86 -10.74 -12.87
C THR A 369 16.22 -11.31 -12.42
N ASP A 370 16.31 -11.84 -11.21
CA ASP A 370 17.55 -12.36 -10.60
C ASP A 370 17.74 -13.88 -10.75
N THR A 371 16.67 -14.70 -10.78
CA THR A 371 16.81 -16.18 -10.69
C THR A 371 16.62 -17.00 -11.98
N ALA A 372 17.38 -18.11 -12.00
CA ALA A 372 17.49 -19.28 -12.89
C ALA A 372 17.73 -19.11 -14.41
N LYS A 373 17.30 -18.03 -15.07
CA LYS A 373 17.53 -17.89 -16.53
C LYS A 373 18.74 -17.04 -16.95
N ARG A 374 19.42 -16.29 -16.06
CA ARG A 374 20.58 -15.43 -16.43
C ARG A 374 21.59 -15.17 -15.29
N ASN A 375 22.53 -16.09 -15.07
CA ASN A 375 23.51 -16.05 -13.96
C ASN A 375 24.68 -15.03 -14.06
N ARG A 376 24.57 -13.89 -14.78
CA ARG A 376 25.67 -12.89 -14.88
C ARG A 376 25.18 -11.46 -15.10
N MET A 377 24.42 -10.93 -14.15
CA MET A 377 24.02 -9.53 -14.13
C MET A 377 24.76 -8.78 -13.03
N SER A 378 25.39 -7.66 -13.35
CA SER A 378 26.03 -6.80 -12.34
C SER A 378 24.99 -6.06 -11.51
N ALA A 379 25.24 -5.83 -10.22
CA ALA A 379 24.33 -5.11 -9.32
C ALA A 379 23.82 -3.77 -9.90
N ILE A 380 24.70 -2.98 -10.52
CA ILE A 380 24.33 -1.70 -11.16
C ILE A 380 23.33 -1.90 -12.31
N LEU A 381 23.47 -2.98 -13.08
CA LEU A 381 22.56 -3.27 -14.19
C LEU A 381 21.21 -3.79 -13.67
N MET A 382 21.22 -4.53 -12.57
CA MET A 382 20.00 -4.95 -11.87
C MET A 382 19.23 -3.74 -11.32
N GLU A 383 19.92 -2.82 -10.63
CA GLU A 383 19.37 -1.55 -10.12
C GLU A 383 18.73 -0.75 -11.27
N ALA A 384 19.47 -0.51 -12.36
CA ALA A 384 18.97 0.19 -13.53
C ALA A 384 17.76 -0.48 -14.17
N LEU A 385 17.73 -1.82 -14.25
CA LEU A 385 16.61 -2.57 -14.82
C LEU A 385 15.36 -2.51 -13.95
N GLN A 386 15.49 -2.60 -12.63
CA GLN A 386 14.32 -2.49 -11.73
C GLN A 386 13.72 -1.09 -11.79
N MET A 387 14.57 -0.06 -11.85
CA MET A 387 14.13 1.33 -11.96
C MET A 387 13.45 1.59 -13.31
N LEU A 388 14.01 1.09 -14.41
CA LEU A 388 13.38 1.16 -15.73
C LEU A 388 12.04 0.41 -15.76
N LYS A 389 11.97 -0.80 -15.21
CA LYS A 389 10.74 -1.59 -15.09
C LYS A 389 9.66 -0.80 -14.34
N PHE A 390 10.03 -0.15 -13.24
CA PHE A 390 9.12 0.67 -12.45
C PHE A 390 8.65 1.92 -13.21
N GLY A 391 9.59 2.68 -13.82
CA GLY A 391 9.26 3.86 -14.61
C GLY A 391 8.34 3.55 -15.79
N LEU A 392 8.59 2.46 -16.53
CA LEU A 392 7.73 2.00 -17.63
C LEU A 392 6.34 1.56 -17.14
N LYS A 393 6.24 1.00 -15.93
CA LYS A 393 4.96 0.62 -15.31
C LYS A 393 4.15 1.85 -14.88
N GLN A 394 4.81 2.87 -14.32
CA GLN A 394 4.19 4.14 -13.93
C GLN A 394 3.71 4.94 -15.15
N ASN A 395 4.48 4.92 -16.24
CA ASN A 395 4.12 5.57 -17.50
C ASN A 395 2.96 4.89 -18.23
N ARG A 396 2.29 3.89 -17.63
CA ARG A 396 1.19 3.10 -18.21
C ARG A 396 1.43 2.86 -19.70
N LEU A 397 2.44 2.06 -20.04
CA LEU A 397 2.49 1.45 -21.37
C LEU A 397 1.26 0.54 -21.51
N SER A 398 0.15 1.15 -21.86
CA SER A 398 -1.06 0.48 -22.26
C SER A 398 -0.77 -0.03 -23.66
N PHE A 399 -0.38 -1.30 -23.75
CA PHE A 399 -0.31 -2.00 -25.03
C PHE A 399 -1.69 -2.12 -25.71
N THR A 400 -2.75 -1.68 -25.01
CA THR A 400 -4.14 -1.62 -25.44
C THR A 400 -4.65 -0.21 -25.72
N ASP A 401 -3.88 0.85 -25.41
CA ASP A 401 -4.29 2.22 -25.76
C ASP A 401 -4.08 2.39 -27.26
N GLY A 402 -5.21 2.42 -27.98
CA GLY A 402 -5.29 2.32 -29.43
C GLY A 402 -5.98 1.05 -29.96
N TRP A 403 -6.21 0.05 -29.10
CA TRP A 403 -7.04 -1.14 -29.42
C TRP A 403 -8.45 -1.07 -28.80
N ILE A 404 -8.72 -0.05 -28.00
CA ILE A 404 -10.08 0.29 -27.59
C ILE A 404 -10.77 0.87 -28.83
N THR A 405 -11.60 0.08 -29.48
CA THR A 405 -12.52 0.54 -30.52
C THR A 405 -13.33 1.70 -29.94
N SER A 406 -13.17 2.90 -30.50
CA SER A 406 -13.94 4.06 -30.02
C SER A 406 -15.43 3.78 -30.15
N GLU A 407 -16.27 4.33 -29.27
CA GLU A 407 -17.73 4.20 -29.37
C GLU A 407 -18.25 4.64 -30.75
N LYS A 408 -17.54 5.58 -31.38
CA LYS A 408 -17.79 6.05 -32.75
C LYS A 408 -17.52 4.98 -33.83
N LEU A 409 -16.64 4.02 -33.58
CA LEU A 409 -16.37 2.85 -34.43
C LEU A 409 -17.29 1.66 -34.12
N MET A 410 -18.01 1.67 -32.99
CA MET A 410 -19.02 0.67 -32.65
C MET A 410 -20.43 1.07 -33.08
N GLN A 411 -20.64 2.34 -33.44
CA GLN A 411 -21.84 2.77 -34.14
C GLN A 411 -21.72 2.28 -35.58
N LEU A 412 -22.41 1.18 -35.88
CA LEU A 412 -22.72 0.81 -37.26
C LEU A 412 -23.36 2.05 -37.90
N GLU A 413 -22.68 2.64 -38.88
CA GLU A 413 -23.36 3.54 -39.81
C GLU A 413 -24.53 2.73 -40.38
N GLU A 414 -25.75 3.24 -40.23
CA GLU A 414 -26.92 2.70 -40.93
C GLU A 414 -26.63 2.76 -42.42
N PHE A 415 -26.07 1.67 -42.96
CA PHE A 415 -26.03 1.45 -44.39
C PHE A 415 -27.49 1.37 -44.83
N SER A 416 -27.98 2.41 -45.49
CA SER A 416 -29.33 2.51 -46.03
C SER A 416 -29.49 1.73 -47.34
N GLU A 417 -28.85 0.57 -47.45
CA GLU A 417 -29.04 -0.33 -48.57
C GLU A 417 -29.95 -1.46 -48.11
N GLU A 418 -30.98 -1.72 -48.91
CA GLU A 418 -32.04 -2.69 -48.62
C GLU A 418 -31.43 -4.00 -48.12
N ASP A 419 -31.85 -4.45 -46.94
CA ASP A 419 -31.38 -5.70 -46.35
C ASP A 419 -31.98 -6.87 -47.15
N HIS A 420 -31.33 -7.19 -48.28
CA HIS A 420 -31.71 -8.27 -49.18
C HIS A 420 -31.75 -9.63 -48.46
N LEU A 421 -31.02 -9.78 -47.34
CA LEU A 421 -31.03 -10.95 -46.47
C LEU A 421 -32.32 -11.05 -45.65
N ALA A 422 -32.87 -9.91 -45.21
CA ALA A 422 -34.18 -9.87 -44.56
C ALA A 422 -35.31 -10.21 -45.54
N ASN A 423 -35.25 -9.74 -46.79
CA ASN A 423 -36.26 -10.06 -47.82
C ASN A 423 -36.29 -11.55 -48.17
N LEU A 424 -35.13 -12.22 -48.18
CA LEU A 424 -35.01 -13.66 -48.45
C LEU A 424 -35.61 -14.55 -47.34
N LEU A 425 -35.77 -14.02 -46.13
CA LEU A 425 -36.35 -14.72 -44.99
C LEU A 425 -37.87 -14.55 -44.88
N VAL A 426 -38.45 -13.58 -45.60
CA VAL A 426 -39.88 -13.26 -45.51
C VAL A 426 -40.70 -13.87 -46.64
N ASP A 427 -40.19 -13.88 -47.88
CA ASP A 427 -40.94 -14.40 -49.03
C ASP A 427 -40.38 -15.75 -49.52
N GLY A 428 -41.22 -16.79 -49.39
CA GLY A 428 -40.87 -18.20 -49.64
C GLY A 428 -40.72 -18.60 -51.11
N ASP A 429 -40.33 -17.70 -52.01
CA ASP A 429 -39.98 -18.01 -53.40
C ASP A 429 -38.48 -17.81 -53.63
N SER A 430 -37.69 -18.82 -53.25
CA SER A 430 -36.24 -18.70 -53.02
C SER A 430 -35.38 -18.74 -54.29
N ALA A 431 -35.97 -18.67 -55.49
CA ALA A 431 -35.20 -18.82 -56.73
C ALA A 431 -34.76 -17.46 -57.30
N GLU A 432 -35.69 -16.52 -57.48
CA GLU A 432 -35.39 -15.20 -58.07
C GLU A 432 -34.52 -14.34 -57.13
N ALA A 433 -34.77 -14.38 -55.83
CA ALA A 433 -33.99 -13.62 -54.83
C ALA A 433 -32.57 -14.18 -54.63
N MET A 434 -32.35 -15.47 -54.90
CA MET A 434 -31.02 -16.09 -54.84
C MET A 434 -30.18 -15.72 -56.07
N ASP A 435 -30.81 -15.60 -57.24
CA ASP A 435 -30.15 -15.17 -58.48
C ASP A 435 -29.75 -13.68 -58.42
N GLU A 436 -30.57 -12.80 -57.84
CA GLU A 436 -30.19 -11.40 -57.59
C GLU A 436 -29.02 -11.26 -56.61
N LEU A 437 -29.00 -12.08 -55.55
CA LEU A 437 -27.93 -12.06 -54.55
C LEU A 437 -26.61 -12.62 -55.10
N LEU A 438 -26.68 -13.61 -56.00
CA LEU A 438 -25.52 -14.11 -56.74
C LEU A 438 -25.03 -13.10 -57.79
N ALA A 439 -25.92 -12.32 -58.43
CA ALA A 439 -25.53 -11.24 -59.32
C ALA A 439 -24.81 -10.10 -58.57
N ALA A 440 -25.32 -9.70 -57.39
CA ALA A 440 -24.71 -8.66 -56.55
C ALA A 440 -23.33 -9.07 -55.99
N ILE A 441 -23.12 -10.36 -55.71
CA ILE A 441 -21.81 -10.89 -55.27
C ILE A 441 -20.86 -11.11 -56.46
N GLY A 442 -21.40 -11.38 -57.65
CA GLY A 442 -20.63 -11.61 -58.88
C GLY A 442 -20.06 -10.34 -59.51
N ASP A 443 -20.66 -9.17 -59.25
CA ASP A 443 -20.24 -7.88 -59.83
C ASP A 443 -19.08 -7.20 -59.07
N THR A 444 -18.46 -7.87 -58.07
CA THR A 444 -17.30 -7.32 -57.34
C THR A 444 -15.94 -7.79 -57.85
N ASP A 445 -15.88 -8.55 -58.95
CA ASP A 445 -14.62 -8.92 -59.60
C ASP A 445 -14.48 -8.20 -60.96
N ASP A 446 -13.73 -7.09 -60.93
CA ASP A 446 -13.02 -6.36 -62.00
C ASP A 446 -13.38 -4.86 -62.03
N ASP A 447 -12.47 -4.07 -61.42
CA ASP A 447 -12.05 -2.71 -61.78
C ASP A 447 -11.82 -1.85 -60.53
N ASP A 448 -10.59 -1.92 -60.00
CA ASP A 448 -9.79 -0.71 -59.68
C ASP A 448 -8.40 -1.14 -59.17
N MET A 449 -7.64 -1.71 -60.09
CA MET A 449 -6.19 -1.70 -60.06
C MET A 449 -5.72 -0.57 -60.98
N GLU A 450 -5.78 0.70 -60.55
CA GLU A 450 -4.94 1.81 -61.07
C GLU A 450 -5.22 3.16 -60.36
N MET A 451 -4.38 3.50 -59.36
CA MET A 451 -3.51 4.70 -59.30
C MET A 451 -2.98 4.98 -57.89
#